data_AF-A0ABD4HHW8-F1
#
_entry.id   AF-A0ABD4HHW8-F1
#
_cell.length_a   1.000
_cell.length_b   1.000
_cell.length_c   1.000
_cell.angle_alpha   90.00
_cell.angle_beta   90.00
_cell.angle_gamma   90.00
#
_symmetry.space_group_name_H-M   'P 1'
#
loop_
_entity.id
_entity.type
_entity.pdbx_description
1 polymer ?
#
loop_
_entity_poly.entity_id
_entity_poly.type
_entity_poly.pdbx_seq_one_letter_code
_entity_poly.pdbx_strand_id
1 'polypeptide(L)'
;MKKILVLAVILFMLVSGVLLLGQNFLGVNKKNKMDSETSISVEKKIVPELSVETSVLDRGSVIEDEKSVNVLYQGNIDFENANPKHTYIISISLKGEAGQFVDPDGNPLEVKKGIILKKKEGIVHVKLMGNKPMLNHIKKLKNVKVVCDLKEK
;
A
#
# COMPACT_ATOMS: atom_id res chain seq x y z
N MET A 1 -14.65 -1.80 -64.91
CA MET A 1 -14.27 -1.08 -63.66
C MET A 1 -13.34 -1.93 -62.79
N LYS A 2 -12.10 -2.18 -63.25
CA LYS A 2 -11.05 -2.93 -62.53
C LYS A 2 -9.66 -2.27 -62.59
N LYS A 3 -9.55 -1.11 -63.26
CA LYS A 3 -8.27 -0.42 -63.51
C LYS A 3 -8.01 0.77 -62.58
N ILE A 4 -8.98 1.14 -61.74
CA ILE A 4 -8.86 2.26 -60.78
C ILE A 4 -8.36 1.77 -59.40
N LEU A 5 -8.57 0.49 -59.07
CA LEU A 5 -8.16 -0.07 -57.77
C LEU A 5 -6.65 -0.37 -57.69
N VAL A 6 -5.98 -0.57 -58.83
CA VAL A 6 -4.54 -0.92 -58.89
C VAL A 6 -3.65 0.32 -58.72
N LEU A 7 -4.14 1.52 -59.06
CA LEU A 7 -3.41 2.77 -58.90
C LEU A 7 -3.35 3.27 -57.45
N ALA A 8 -4.28 2.87 -56.59
CA ALA A 8 -4.32 3.30 -55.18
C ALA A 8 -3.33 2.53 -54.28
N VAL A 9 -2.95 1.30 -54.66
CA VAL A 9 -2.06 0.45 -53.84
C VAL A 9 -0.58 0.77 -54.07
N ILE A 10 -0.22 1.31 -55.24
CA ILE A 10 1.16 1.68 -55.58
C ILE A 10 1.55 3.05 -54.96
N LEU A 11 0.57 3.92 -54.68
CA LEU A 11 0.83 5.25 -54.10
C LEU A 11 1.07 5.21 -52.57
N PHE A 12 0.69 4.12 -51.87
CA PHE A 12 0.85 3.99 -50.42
C PHE A 12 2.18 3.36 -49.96
N MET A 13 3.02 2.89 -50.89
CA MET A 13 4.34 2.29 -50.60
C MET A 13 5.54 3.25 -50.72
N LEU A 14 5.32 4.57 -50.87
CA LEU A 14 6.40 5.56 -51.00
C LEU A 14 6.50 6.57 -49.83
N VAL A 15 5.84 6.30 -48.69
CA VAL A 15 5.88 7.18 -47.50
C VAL A 15 6.57 6.51 -46.29
N SER A 16 7.11 5.31 -46.44
CA SER A 16 7.87 4.62 -45.39
C SER A 16 9.25 4.24 -45.89
N GLY A 17 10.21 5.18 -45.86
CA GLY A 17 11.59 4.78 -46.14
C GLY A 17 12.63 5.83 -46.51
N VAL A 18 12.44 7.14 -46.32
CA VAL A 18 13.58 8.08 -46.36
C VAL A 18 13.30 9.30 -45.48
N LEU A 19 13.53 9.20 -44.17
CA LEU A 19 13.89 10.38 -43.35
C LEU A 19 14.74 9.96 -42.14
N LEU A 20 15.68 9.06 -42.40
CA LEU A 20 16.86 8.82 -41.58
C LEU A 20 18.05 9.03 -42.52
N LEU A 21 18.99 9.90 -42.13
CA LEU A 21 20.14 10.44 -42.88
C LEU A 21 19.95 11.91 -43.32
N GLY A 22 19.96 12.80 -42.34
CA GLY A 22 20.12 14.24 -42.51
C GLY A 22 20.80 14.85 -41.27
N GLN A 23 21.89 14.24 -40.81
CA GLN A 23 22.78 14.89 -39.86
C GLN A 23 23.90 15.60 -40.62
N ASN A 24 24.14 16.84 -40.20
CA ASN A 24 25.32 17.67 -40.44
C ASN A 24 25.35 18.38 -41.79
N PHE A 25 25.12 19.70 -41.78
CA PHE A 25 26.15 20.71 -42.11
C PHE A 25 25.58 22.14 -41.93
N LEU A 26 26.19 22.89 -41.02
CA LEU A 26 26.28 24.36 -40.90
C LEU A 26 25.01 25.25 -40.86
N GLY A 27 24.85 25.95 -39.74
CA GLY A 27 23.99 27.13 -39.63
C GLY A 27 24.07 27.81 -38.26
N VAL A 28 25.03 28.72 -38.11
CA VAL A 28 25.33 29.53 -36.92
C VAL A 28 24.15 30.43 -36.51
N ASN A 29 23.77 30.36 -35.22
CA ASN A 29 23.29 31.44 -34.35
C ASN A 29 21.95 32.15 -34.65
N LYS A 30 20.90 31.81 -33.88
CA LYS A 30 19.98 32.83 -33.31
C LYS A 30 19.18 32.29 -32.12
N LYS A 31 19.25 33.05 -31.02
CA LYS A 31 18.55 32.89 -29.75
C LYS A 31 17.06 32.56 -29.91
N ASN A 32 16.58 31.57 -29.14
CA ASN A 32 15.31 31.65 -28.42
C ASN A 32 15.44 30.82 -27.12
N LYS A 33 15.18 31.49 -26.00
CA LYS A 33 14.96 30.88 -24.69
C LYS A 33 13.87 29.83 -24.81
N MET A 34 14.13 28.62 -24.29
CA MET A 34 13.08 27.84 -23.67
C MET A 34 13.69 27.18 -22.44
N ASP A 35 13.13 27.57 -21.32
CA ASP A 35 13.59 27.32 -19.98
C ASP A 35 13.43 25.86 -19.56
N SER A 36 14.18 25.54 -18.51
CA SER A 36 13.83 24.54 -17.51
C SER A 36 13.90 23.08 -17.95
N GLU A 37 15.06 22.50 -17.64
CA GLU A 37 15.14 21.38 -16.70
C GLU A 37 13.88 20.51 -16.67
N THR A 38 13.91 19.42 -17.43
CA THR A 38 13.04 18.28 -17.17
C THR A 38 13.43 17.73 -15.80
N SER A 39 12.82 18.30 -14.76
CA SER A 39 12.81 17.75 -13.42
C SER A 39 12.13 16.39 -13.52
N ILE A 40 12.95 15.34 -13.49
CA ILE A 40 12.48 13.98 -13.30
C ILE A 40 11.91 13.97 -11.89
N SER A 41 10.60 14.21 -11.78
CA SER A 41 9.83 13.96 -10.59
C SER A 41 9.98 12.46 -10.31
N VAL A 42 10.94 12.11 -9.45
CA VAL A 42 10.99 10.80 -8.82
C VAL A 42 9.72 10.73 -7.96
N GLU A 43 8.66 10.20 -8.54
CA GLU A 43 7.40 9.96 -7.84
C GLU A 43 7.73 9.01 -6.69
N LYS A 44 7.77 9.55 -5.46
CA LYS A 44 8.12 8.79 -4.27
C LYS A 44 7.04 7.71 -4.10
N LYS A 45 7.36 6.48 -4.52
CA LYS A 45 6.47 5.32 -4.38
C LYS A 45 6.10 5.18 -2.90
N ILE A 46 4.83 5.41 -2.58
CA ILE A 46 4.32 5.22 -1.22
C ILE A 46 4.19 3.71 -1.01
N VAL A 47 4.97 3.18 -0.06
CA VAL A 47 5.00 1.74 0.26
C VAL A 47 3.72 1.37 1.04
N PRO A 48 3.05 0.26 0.71
CA PRO A 48 1.95 -0.28 1.54
C PRO A 48 2.42 -0.58 2.96
N GLU A 49 1.70 -0.09 3.96
CA GLU A 49 2.07 -0.29 5.37
C GLU A 49 0.84 -0.55 6.25
N LEU A 50 1.01 -1.47 7.22
CA LEU A 50 0.10 -1.70 8.33
C LEU A 50 0.73 -1.20 9.63
N SER A 51 -0.09 -0.60 10.49
CA SER A 51 0.33 -0.16 11.82
C SER A 51 -0.72 -0.53 12.87
N VAL A 52 -0.28 -0.65 14.12
CA VAL A 52 -1.15 -1.03 15.24
C VAL A 52 -1.07 0.01 16.34
N GLU A 53 -2.22 0.57 16.69
CA GLU A 53 -2.42 1.40 17.88
C GLU A 53 -3.05 0.57 18.99
N THR A 54 -2.68 0.87 20.23
CA THR A 54 -3.01 0.05 21.40
C THR A 54 -3.24 0.93 22.61
N SER A 55 -4.33 0.68 23.33
CA SER A 55 -4.65 1.34 24.60
C SER A 55 -4.94 0.29 25.65
N VAL A 56 -4.32 0.41 26.83
CA VAL A 56 -4.58 -0.48 27.97
C VAL A 56 -5.57 0.19 28.90
N LEU A 57 -6.72 -0.44 29.09
CA LEU A 57 -7.90 0.11 29.75
C LEU A 57 -8.34 -0.78 30.91
N ASP A 58 -9.14 -0.21 31.82
CA ASP A 58 -9.81 -0.98 32.86
C ASP A 58 -10.96 -1.80 32.27
N ARG A 59 -11.26 -2.95 32.90
CA ARG A 59 -12.38 -3.79 32.48
C ARG A 59 -13.69 -3.00 32.60
N GLY A 60 -14.53 -3.07 31.57
CA GLY A 60 -15.78 -2.31 31.51
C GLY A 60 -15.63 -0.84 31.09
N SER A 61 -14.44 -0.41 30.67
CA SER A 61 -14.25 0.92 30.08
C SER A 61 -15.14 1.09 28.85
N VAL A 62 -15.77 2.27 28.73
CA VAL A 62 -16.50 2.65 27.52
C VAL A 62 -15.47 2.99 26.44
N ILE A 63 -15.59 2.32 25.29
CA ILE A 63 -14.69 2.50 24.15
C ILE A 63 -15.50 3.11 23.03
N GLU A 64 -15.07 4.28 22.58
CA GLU A 64 -15.66 4.93 21.42
C GLU A 64 -14.96 4.44 20.14
N ASP A 65 -15.67 3.62 19.37
CA ASP A 65 -15.19 3.17 18.07
C ASP A 65 -15.20 4.34 17.08
N GLU A 66 -14.00 4.86 16.80
CA GLU A 66 -13.85 5.96 15.87
C GLU A 66 -13.83 5.44 14.43
N LYS A 67 -14.83 5.79 13.61
CA LYS A 67 -14.82 5.45 12.19
C LYS A 67 -13.85 6.37 11.43
N SER A 68 -12.58 5.98 11.38
CA SER A 68 -11.57 6.61 10.52
C SER A 68 -11.38 5.82 9.23
N VAL A 69 -11.16 6.54 8.13
CA VAL A 69 -10.95 5.95 6.78
C VAL A 69 -9.75 5.00 6.75
N ASN A 70 -8.80 5.18 7.66
CA ASN A 70 -7.56 4.40 7.72
C ASN A 70 -7.64 3.19 8.66
N VAL A 71 -8.73 3.04 9.42
CA VAL A 71 -8.87 1.95 10.38
C VAL A 71 -9.50 0.74 9.70
N LEU A 72 -8.76 -0.37 9.71
CA LEU A 72 -9.16 -1.66 9.13
C LEU A 72 -9.93 -2.52 10.11
N TYR A 73 -9.57 -2.45 11.40
CA TYR A 73 -10.15 -3.27 12.45
C TYR A 73 -9.99 -2.57 13.80
N GLN A 74 -11.01 -2.72 14.65
CA GLN A 74 -10.98 -2.36 16.06
C GLN A 74 -11.47 -3.55 16.88
N GLY A 75 -10.83 -3.79 18.02
CA GLY A 75 -11.19 -4.91 18.87
C GLY A 75 -10.59 -4.83 20.25
N ASN A 76 -11.04 -5.72 21.11
CA ASN A 76 -10.65 -5.78 22.51
C ASN A 76 -10.07 -7.16 22.81
N ILE A 77 -8.98 -7.18 23.57
CA ILE A 77 -8.37 -8.39 24.10
C ILE A 77 -8.39 -8.29 25.62
N ASP A 78 -9.23 -9.09 26.26
CA ASP A 78 -9.24 -9.23 27.71
C ASP A 78 -7.97 -9.92 28.19
N PHE A 79 -7.43 -9.47 29.32
CA PHE A 79 -6.33 -10.14 30.00
C PHE A 79 -6.57 -10.17 31.50
N GLU A 80 -6.07 -11.23 32.13
CA GLU A 80 -6.11 -11.46 33.57
C GLU A 80 -4.77 -12.02 34.02
N ASN A 81 -4.45 -11.86 35.31
CA ASN A 81 -3.24 -12.37 35.93
C ASN A 81 -1.92 -11.96 35.25
N ALA A 82 -1.92 -10.85 34.50
CA ALA A 82 -0.73 -10.32 33.84
C ALA A 82 0.28 -9.81 34.87
N ASN A 83 1.57 -10.04 34.62
CA ASN A 83 2.65 -9.34 35.31
C ASN A 83 2.78 -7.90 34.75
N PRO A 84 2.58 -6.85 35.58
CA PRO A 84 2.66 -5.44 35.15
C PRO A 84 4.03 -5.00 34.64
N LYS A 85 5.09 -5.75 34.97
CA LYS A 85 6.49 -5.42 34.61
C LYS A 85 6.96 -6.13 33.35
N HIS A 86 6.21 -7.10 32.85
CA HIS A 86 6.59 -7.88 31.69
C HIS A 86 6.17 -7.19 30.39
N THR A 87 6.92 -7.47 29.33
CA THR A 87 6.56 -7.06 27.98
C THR A 87 5.72 -8.17 27.36
N TYR A 88 4.63 -7.77 26.72
CA TYR A 88 3.75 -8.65 25.97
C TYR A 88 3.85 -8.27 24.50
N ILE A 89 3.60 -9.24 23.62
CA ILE A 89 3.53 -9.05 22.19
C ILE A 89 2.07 -9.21 21.77
N ILE A 90 1.54 -8.15 21.18
CA ILE A 90 0.32 -8.23 20.39
C ILE A 90 0.72 -8.65 18.98
N SER A 91 0.10 -9.70 18.45
CA SER A 91 0.14 -10.03 17.03
C SER A 91 -1.25 -9.84 16.43
N ILE A 92 -1.31 -9.13 15.30
CA ILE A 92 -2.51 -9.00 14.48
C ILE A 92 -2.20 -9.51 13.09
N SER A 93 -2.99 -10.47 12.63
CA SER A 93 -2.80 -11.16 11.36
C SER A 93 -4.06 -11.12 10.50
N LEU A 94 -3.90 -10.82 9.21
CA LEU A 94 -4.98 -10.95 8.22
C LEU A 94 -4.89 -12.30 7.54
N LYS A 95 -5.95 -13.10 7.69
CA LYS A 95 -6.05 -14.47 7.16
C LYS A 95 -7.28 -14.62 6.28
N GLY A 96 -7.17 -15.47 5.27
CA GLY A 96 -8.28 -15.99 4.49
C GLY A 96 -8.52 -17.47 4.79
N GLU A 97 -9.36 -18.11 4.00
CA GLU A 97 -9.62 -19.55 4.10
C GLU A 97 -8.37 -20.39 3.79
N ALA A 98 -7.55 -19.93 2.84
CA ALA A 98 -6.33 -20.61 2.40
C ALA A 98 -5.09 -20.31 3.27
N GLY A 99 -5.22 -19.51 4.34
CA GLY A 99 -4.12 -19.17 5.24
C GLY A 99 -3.84 -17.67 5.36
N GLN A 100 -2.61 -17.32 5.71
CA GLN A 100 -2.18 -15.93 5.91
C GLN A 100 -2.14 -15.16 4.58
N PHE A 101 -2.68 -13.94 4.56
CA PHE A 101 -2.51 -13.05 3.41
C PHE A 101 -1.12 -12.41 3.39
N VAL A 102 -0.71 -11.95 2.22
CA VAL A 102 0.55 -11.24 2.01
C VAL A 102 0.31 -9.84 1.45
N ASP A 103 1.25 -8.93 1.70
CA ASP A 103 1.30 -7.59 1.12
C ASP A 103 1.70 -7.65 -0.37
N PRO A 104 1.68 -6.51 -1.10
CA PRO A 104 2.10 -6.48 -2.51
C PRO A 104 3.56 -6.90 -2.76
N ASP A 105 4.41 -6.88 -1.75
CA ASP A 105 5.82 -7.27 -1.82
C ASP A 105 6.04 -8.74 -1.39
N GLY A 106 4.96 -9.46 -1.04
CA GLY A 106 4.97 -10.88 -0.67
C GLY A 106 5.20 -11.16 0.81
N ASN A 107 5.29 -10.14 1.67
CA ASN A 107 5.45 -10.34 3.11
C ASN A 107 4.12 -10.67 3.78
N PRO A 108 4.07 -11.49 4.84
CA PRO A 108 2.86 -11.73 5.60
C PRO A 108 2.19 -10.43 6.07
N LEU A 109 0.86 -10.31 5.90
CA LEU A 109 0.05 -9.27 6.53
C LEU A 109 -0.11 -9.59 8.01
N GLU A 110 0.98 -9.47 8.76
CA GLU A 110 1.08 -9.62 10.19
C GLU A 110 1.82 -8.42 10.76
N VAL A 111 1.28 -7.83 11.84
CA VAL A 111 1.97 -6.80 12.62
C VAL A 111 2.12 -7.28 14.04
N LYS A 112 3.35 -7.15 14.57
CA LYS A 112 3.67 -7.43 15.97
C LYS A 112 4.06 -6.16 16.68
N LYS A 113 3.51 -5.96 17.89
CA LYS A 113 3.82 -4.80 18.72
C LYS A 113 4.09 -5.22 20.16
N GLY A 114 5.23 -4.82 20.68
CA GLY A 114 5.55 -4.96 22.10
C GLY A 114 4.78 -3.92 22.92
N ILE A 115 4.16 -4.34 24.02
CA ILE A 115 3.46 -3.48 24.96
C ILE A 115 3.73 -3.88 26.41
N ILE A 116 3.63 -2.93 27.34
CA ILE A 116 3.67 -3.19 28.78
C ILE A 116 2.28 -2.88 29.33
N LEU A 117 1.63 -3.87 29.93
CA LEU A 117 0.23 -3.76 30.38
C LEU A 117 0.09 -2.89 31.63
N LYS A 118 1.12 -2.78 32.48
CA LYS A 118 1.14 -1.99 33.73
C LYS A 118 0.05 -2.33 34.75
N LYS A 119 -0.82 -3.31 34.47
CA LYS A 119 -1.92 -3.78 35.30
C LYS A 119 -1.95 -5.31 35.28
N LYS A 120 -2.64 -5.91 36.26
CA LYS A 120 -2.81 -7.36 36.35
C LYS A 120 -3.99 -7.87 35.53
N GLU A 121 -5.00 -7.04 35.34
CA GLU A 121 -6.20 -7.36 34.57
C GLU A 121 -6.68 -6.10 33.85
N GLY A 122 -7.46 -6.31 32.79
CA GLY A 122 -8.03 -5.23 32.01
C GLY A 122 -8.28 -5.63 30.57
N ILE A 123 -8.37 -4.61 29.72
CA ILE A 123 -8.61 -4.76 28.28
C ILE A 123 -7.48 -4.08 27.53
N VAL A 124 -6.95 -4.74 26.52
CA VAL A 124 -6.18 -4.09 25.46
C VAL A 124 -7.13 -3.77 24.33
N HIS A 125 -7.42 -2.49 24.12
CA HIS A 125 -8.08 -2.03 22.90
C HIS A 125 -7.05 -1.90 21.78
N VAL A 126 -7.32 -2.53 20.65
CA VAL A 126 -6.43 -2.55 19.48
C VAL A 126 -7.11 -1.90 18.28
N LYS A 127 -6.37 -1.05 17.57
CA LYS A 127 -6.76 -0.51 16.27
C LYS A 127 -5.70 -0.90 15.24
N LEU A 128 -6.10 -1.65 14.22
CA LEU A 128 -5.27 -1.93 13.06
C LEU A 128 -5.54 -0.88 12.00
N MET A 129 -4.49 -0.23 11.53
CA MET A 129 -4.55 0.84 10.55
C MET A 129 -3.75 0.46 9.31
N GLY A 130 -4.18 0.97 8.16
CA GLY A 130 -3.47 0.84 6.90
C GLY A 130 -3.40 2.17 6.18
N ASN A 131 -2.27 2.43 5.53
CA ASN A 131 -2.17 3.58 4.63
C ASN A 131 -2.95 3.30 3.32
N LYS A 132 -3.22 4.35 2.52
CA LYS A 132 -4.01 4.25 1.28
C LYS A 132 -3.63 3.07 0.36
N PRO A 133 -2.34 2.83 0.02
CA PRO A 133 -1.99 1.69 -0.82
C PRO A 133 -2.30 0.34 -0.16
N MET A 134 -2.09 0.20 1.15
CA MET A 134 -2.46 -1.02 1.89
C MET A 134 -3.97 -1.24 1.94
N LEU A 135 -4.76 -0.20 2.18
CA LEU A 135 -6.23 -0.30 2.16
C LEU A 135 -6.74 -0.76 0.78
N ASN A 136 -6.17 -0.21 -0.29
CA ASN A 136 -6.52 -0.60 -1.66
C ASN A 136 -6.14 -2.05 -1.97
N HIS A 137 -5.05 -2.54 -1.40
CA HIS A 137 -4.65 -3.95 -1.48
C HIS A 137 -5.67 -4.84 -0.75
N ILE A 138 -5.96 -4.53 0.52
CA ILE A 138 -6.85 -5.33 1.36
C ILE A 138 -8.27 -5.40 0.79
N LYS A 139 -8.79 -4.33 0.18
CA LYS A 139 -10.10 -4.31 -0.49
C LYS A 139 -10.25 -5.34 -1.61
N LYS A 140 -9.14 -5.81 -2.20
CA LYS A 140 -9.15 -6.84 -3.26
C LYS A 140 -9.14 -8.25 -2.68
N LEU A 141 -8.78 -8.41 -1.41
CA LEU A 141 -8.78 -9.70 -0.73
C LEU A 141 -10.21 -10.11 -0.40
N LYS A 142 -10.53 -11.40 -0.58
CA LYS A 142 -11.84 -11.95 -0.26
C LYS A 142 -11.80 -12.68 1.07
N ASN A 143 -12.90 -12.62 1.83
CA ASN A 143 -13.08 -13.36 3.09
C ASN A 143 -11.99 -13.06 4.13
N VAL A 144 -11.60 -11.79 4.26
CA VAL A 144 -10.59 -11.36 5.24
C VAL A 144 -11.09 -11.57 6.65
N LYS A 145 -10.33 -12.34 7.43
CA LYS A 145 -10.48 -12.54 8.87
C LYS A 145 -9.30 -11.90 9.58
N VAL A 146 -9.58 -11.13 10.62
CA VAL A 146 -8.55 -10.57 11.49
C VAL A 146 -8.40 -11.47 12.70
N VAL A 147 -7.17 -11.91 12.96
CA VAL A 147 -6.82 -12.71 14.14
C VAL A 147 -5.89 -11.89 15.01
N CYS A 148 -6.30 -11.70 16.26
CA CYS A 148 -5.54 -10.96 17.27
C CYS A 148 -5.12 -11.91 18.39
N ASP A 149 -3.89 -11.77 18.85
CA ASP A 149 -3.32 -12.58 19.92
C ASP A 149 -2.46 -11.71 20.84
N LEU A 150 -2.44 -12.04 22.13
CA LEU A 150 -1.63 -11.36 23.15
C LEU A 150 -0.85 -12.42 23.91
N LYS A 151 0.48 -12.35 23.83
CA LYS A 151 1.38 -13.31 24.47
C LYS A 151 2.44 -12.60 25.30
N GLU A 152 2.79 -13.20 26.43
CA GLU A 152 3.99 -12.80 27.16
C GLU A 152 5.23 -13.09 26.29
N LYS A 153 6.19 -12.14 26.24
CA LYS A 153 7.40 -12.26 25.42
C LYS A 153 8.40 -13.23 26.01
#